data_AF-A0A938VBE4-F1
#
_entry.id   AF-A0A938VBE4-F1
#
_cell.length_a   1.000
_cell.length_b   1.000
_cell.length_c   1.000
_cell.angle_alpha   90.00
_cell.angle_beta   90.00
_cell.angle_gamma   90.00
#
_symmetry.space_group_name_H-M   'P 1'
#
loop_
_entity.id
_entity.type
_entity.pdbx_description
1 polymer ?
#
loop_
_entity_poly.entity_id
_entity_poly.type
_entity_poly.pdbx_seq_one_letter_code
_entity_poly.pdbx_strand_id
1 'polypeptide(L)' 'MDSGRPTVPGGDGVDLQQTACYTCTRWRSCLVFVTAAGFRVPLCESCLPAIVRGALDASRPAAAGRVPLAAPAR' A
#
# COMPACT_ATOMS: atom_id res chain seq x y z
N MET A 1 -16.93 18.22 24.96
CA MET A 1 -17.46 17.62 23.72
C MET A 1 -16.40 16.67 23.24
N ASP A 2 -16.65 15.38 23.48
CA ASP A 2 -15.73 14.30 23.12
C ASP A 2 -15.74 14.17 21.60
N SER A 3 -14.65 14.59 20.96
CA SER A 3 -14.45 14.39 19.53
C SER A 3 -14.25 12.90 19.31
N GLY A 4 -15.35 12.16 19.19
CA GLY A 4 -15.39 10.73 18.91
C GLY A 4 -14.63 10.40 17.63
N ARG A 5 -13.31 10.30 17.74
CA ARG A 5 -12.42 9.80 16.72
C ARG A 5 -12.68 8.29 16.69
N PRO A 6 -13.23 7.74 15.60
CA PRO A 6 -13.39 6.30 15.50
C PRO A 6 -12.01 5.68 15.50
N THR A 7 -11.66 5.00 16.60
CA THR A 7 -10.48 4.16 16.69
C THR A 7 -10.79 2.91 15.87
N VAL A 8 -10.41 2.92 14.58
CA VAL A 8 -10.57 1.75 13.72
C VAL A 8 -9.63 0.66 14.24
N PRO A 9 -10.14 -0.55 14.55
CA PRO A 9 -9.32 -1.63 15.09
C PRO A 9 -8.21 -1.97 14.09
N GLY A 10 -6.98 -2.02 14.60
CA GLY A 10 -5.78 -2.32 13.82
C GLY A 10 -5.90 -3.67 13.12
N GLY A 11 -6.10 -3.62 11.83
CA GLY A 11 -6.00 -4.74 10.91
C GLY A 11 -5.55 -4.18 9.56
N ASP A 12 -4.65 -4.90 8.89
CA ASP A 12 -4.32 -4.62 7.51
C ASP A 12 -5.62 -4.52 6.69
N GLY A 13 -5.79 -3.42 5.95
CA GLY A 13 -7.07 -3.15 5.30
C GLY A 13 -7.10 -1.84 4.52
N VAL A 14 -8.24 -1.60 3.88
CA VAL A 14 -8.51 -0.40 3.07
C VAL A 14 -9.68 0.35 3.71
N ASP A 15 -9.45 1.62 4.06
CA ASP A 15 -10.49 2.54 4.59
C ASP A 15 -10.72 3.70 3.60
N LEU A 16 -11.92 4.26 3.56
CA LEU A 16 -12.27 5.40 2.70
C LEU A 16 -12.31 6.67 3.54
N GLN A 17 -11.40 7.62 3.27
CA GLN A 17 -11.29 8.86 4.03
C GLN A 17 -11.20 10.08 3.13
N GLN A 18 -11.81 11.20 3.52
CA GLN A 18 -11.50 12.50 2.93
C GLN A 18 -10.17 13.01 3.46
N THR A 19 -9.15 13.04 2.60
CA THR A 19 -7.79 13.47 2.96
C THR A 19 -6.99 13.88 1.73
N ALA A 20 -5.78 14.39 1.91
CA ALA A 20 -4.87 14.67 0.81
C ALA A 20 -4.31 13.37 0.23
N CYS A 21 -4.39 13.21 -1.09
CA CYS A 21 -3.77 12.08 -1.77
C CYS A 21 -2.24 12.16 -1.66
N TYR A 22 -1.60 11.05 -1.30
CA TYR A 22 -0.14 10.97 -1.18
C TYR A 22 0.59 11.35 -2.49
N THR A 23 0.04 10.98 -3.65
CA THR A 23 0.69 11.21 -4.95
C THR A 23 0.47 12.63 -5.49
N CYS A 24 -0.79 13.09 -5.54
CA CYS A 24 -1.12 14.36 -6.20
C CYS A 24 -1.39 15.52 -5.24
N THR A 25 -1.30 15.28 -3.92
CA THR A 25 -1.50 16.23 -2.81
C THR A 25 -2.86 16.93 -2.74
N ARG A 26 -3.76 16.68 -3.71
CA ARG A 26 -5.12 17.23 -3.73
C ARG A 26 -6.00 16.56 -2.67
N TRP A 27 -6.85 17.36 -2.03
CA TRP A 27 -7.86 16.91 -1.07
C TRP A 27 -9.02 16.20 -1.78
N ARG A 28 -9.23 14.91 -1.50
CA ARG A 28 -10.24 14.05 -2.15
C ARG A 28 -10.66 12.91 -1.23
N SER A 29 -11.73 12.20 -1.61
CA SER A 29 -11.97 10.85 -1.07
C SER A 29 -10.87 9.91 -1.57
N CYS A 30 -10.12 9.33 -0.63
CA CYS A 30 -9.00 8.44 -0.90
C CYS A 30 -9.23 7.08 -0.23
N LEU A 31 -8.75 6.02 -0.91
CA LEU A 31 -8.55 4.72 -0.29
C LEU A 31 -7.24 4.76 0.50
N VAL A 32 -7.31 4.43 1.78
CA VAL A 32 -6.17 4.44 2.71
C VAL A 32 -5.68 3.03 2.89
N PHE A 33 -4.50 2.75 2.34
CA PHE A 33 -3.80 1.48 2.52
C PHE A 33 -2.99 1.55 3.81
N VAL A 34 -3.10 0.53 4.66
CA VAL A 34 -2.29 0.39 5.87
C VAL A 34 -1.29 -0.74 5.63
N THR A 35 0.01 -0.44 5.77
CA THR A 35 1.07 -1.47 5.68
C THR A 35 1.22 -2.20 7.00
N ALA A 36 1.85 -3.38 6.97
CA ALA A 36 2.16 -4.15 8.19
C ALA A 36 3.00 -3.38 9.22
N ALA A 37 3.77 -2.37 8.77
CA ALA A 37 4.53 -1.48 9.65
C ALA A 37 3.71 -0.29 10.19
N GLY A 38 2.41 -0.23 9.88
CA GLY A 38 1.49 0.83 10.32
C GLY A 38 1.51 2.10 9.46
N PHE A 39 2.22 2.13 8.33
CA PHE A 39 2.22 3.29 7.45
C PHE A 39 0.89 3.39 6.70
N ARG A 40 0.29 4.58 6.73
CA ARG A 40 -0.98 4.88 6.07
C ARG A 40 -0.71 5.64 4.76
N VAL A 41 -1.11 5.07 3.64
CA VAL A 41 -0.92 5.65 2.30
C VAL A 41 -2.28 5.94 1.65
N PRO A 42 -2.76 7.20 1.68
CA PRO A 42 -4.01 7.58 1.01
C PRO A 42 -3.82 7.78 -0.50
N LEU A 43 -4.57 7.07 -1.32
CA LEU A 43 -4.58 7.21 -2.78
C LEU A 43 -5.97 7.52 -3.30
N CYS A 44 -6.08 8.57 -4.11
CA CYS A 44 -7.29 8.86 -4.86
C CYS A 44 -7.39 7.95 -6.09
N GLU A 45 -8.62 7.75 -6.57
CA GLU A 45 -8.93 6.87 -7.70
C GLU A 45 -8.08 7.14 -8.94
N SER A 46 -7.79 8.41 -9.26
CA SER A 46 -6.98 8.75 -10.43
C SER A 46 -5.50 8.37 -10.30
N CYS A 47 -4.96 8.31 -9.08
CA CYS A 47 -3.55 8.00 -8.83
C CYS A 47 -3.33 6.50 -8.57
N LEU A 48 -4.39 5.78 -8.19
CA LEU A 48 -4.34 4.37 -7.82
C LEU A 48 -3.78 3.46 -8.93
N PRO A 49 -4.17 3.59 -10.21
CA PRO A 49 -3.62 2.75 -11.28
C PRO A 49 -2.11 2.88 -11.46
N ALA A 50 -1.55 4.09 -11.30
CA ALA A 50 -0.12 4.33 -11.46
C ALA A 50 0.70 3.63 -10.36
N ILE A 51 0.23 3.72 -9.11
CA ILE A 51 0.89 3.10 -7.96
C ILE A 51 0.75 1.57 -8.01
N VAL A 52 -0.45 1.06 -8.27
CA VAL A 52 -0.69 -0.40 -8.34
C VAL A 52 0.09 -1.03 -9.48
N ARG A 53 0.14 -0.39 -10.66
CA ARG A 53 0.98 -0.90 -11.78
C ARG A 53 2.45 -0.94 -11.40
N GLY A 54 2.99 0.15 -10.82
CA GLY A 54 4.38 0.17 -10.36
C GLY A 54 4.68 -0.92 -9.33
N ALA A 55 3.76 -1.16 -8.40
CA ALA A 55 3.90 -2.24 -7.41
C ALA A 55 3.87 -3.63 -8.06
N LEU A 56 2.98 -3.86 -9.03
CA LEU A 56 2.91 -5.13 -9.76
C LEU A 56 4.16 -5.37 -10.60
N ASP A 57 4.69 -4.34 -11.28
CA ASP A 57 5.90 -4.46 -12.07
C ASP A 57 7.13 -4.75 -11.20
N ALA A 58 7.22 -4.13 -10.01
CA ALA A 58 8.26 -4.44 -9.04
C ALA A 58 8.10 -5.83 -8.39
N SER A 59 6.86 -6.34 -8.28
CA SER A 59 6.57 -7.66 -7.71
C SER A 59 6.76 -8.81 -8.70
N ARG A 60 6.90 -8.49 -10.00
CA ARG A 60 7.22 -9.52 -10.99
C ARG A 60 8.63 -10.02 -10.73
N PRO A 61 8.83 -11.33 -10.55
CA PRO A 61 10.17 -11.87 -10.51
C PRO A 61 10.87 -11.51 -11.82
N ALA A 62 12.08 -10.93 -11.72
CA ALA A 62 12.89 -10.63 -12.89
C ALA A 62 13.00 -11.91 -13.73
N ALA A 63 12.56 -11.85 -14.98
CA ALA A 63 12.69 -12.98 -15.88
C ALA A 63 14.18 -13.34 -16.00
N ALA A 64 14.51 -14.55 -15.54
CA ALA A 64 15.75 -15.29 -15.71
C ALA A 64 16.98 -14.87 -14.85
N GLY A 65 17.22 -15.68 -13.82
CA GLY A 65 18.55 -15.93 -13.25
C GLY A 65 18.45 -17.07 -12.25
N ARG A 66 18.89 -18.28 -12.66
CA ARG A 66 18.89 -19.49 -11.81
C ARG A 66 19.44 -19.15 -10.41
N VAL A 67 18.62 -19.28 -9.38
CA VAL A 67 19.12 -19.37 -8.01
C VAL A 67 19.81 -20.73 -7.92
N PRO A 68 21.14 -20.83 -7.70
CA PRO A 68 21.73 -22.12 -7.40
C PRO A 68 21.13 -22.57 -6.07
N LEU A 69 20.35 -23.66 -6.09
CA LEU A 69 20.01 -24.38 -4.87
C LEU A 69 21.35 -24.77 -4.25
N ALA A 70 21.71 -24.14 -3.13
CA ALA A 70 22.85 -24.60 -2.35
C ALA A 70 22.56 -26.06 -1.97
N ALA A 71 23.34 -26.99 -2.52
CA ALA A 71 23.26 -28.39 -2.15
C ALA A 71 23.59 -28.49 -0.65
N PRO A 72 22.86 -29.32 0.13
CA PRO A 72 23.16 -29.49 1.54
C PRO A 72 24.59 -30.02 1.70
N ALA A 73 25.37 -29.36 2.54
CA ALA A 73 26.70 -29.79 2.93
C ALA A 73 26.61 -31.21 3.54
N ARG A 74 27.48 -32.11 3.07
CA ARG A 74 27.69 -33.43 3.66
C ARG A 74 28.58 -33.36 4.88
#